data_AF-A0AAN9QRS4-F1
#
_entry.id   AF-A0AAN9QRS4-F1
#
_cell.length_a   1.000
_cell.length_b   1.000
_cell.length_c   1.000
_cell.angle_alpha   90.00
_cell.angle_beta   90.00
_cell.angle_gamma   90.00
#
_symmetry.space_group_name_H-M   'P 1'
#
loop_
_entity.id
_entity.type
_entity.pdbx_description
1 polymer ?
#
loop_
_entity_poly.entity_id
_entity_poly.type
_entity_poly.pdbx_seq_one_letter_code
_entity_poly.pdbx_strand_id
1 'polypeptide(L)'
;MAEIEKVKKAREERAFEKAQHEEEMVKSIIIFCYQLEAKLYFTVDVSALLARERGRAEFQEWEKREEEFHFDQSKVRSEIRLREGRARPIDILTKYLNGSDDLDIEINEPYMVFKIQIQLELLVASIK
;
A
#
# COMPACT_ATOMS: atom_id res chain seq x y z
N MET A 1 7.21 -45.65 -71.45
CA MET A 1 8.06 -44.50 -71.05
C MET A 1 7.23 -43.30 -70.63
N ALA A 2 6.38 -42.75 -71.49
CA ALA A 2 5.56 -41.56 -71.19
C ALA A 2 4.61 -41.70 -69.99
N GLU A 3 4.07 -42.89 -69.73
CA GLU A 3 3.12 -43.14 -68.64
C GLU A 3 3.81 -43.17 -67.26
N ILE A 4 5.02 -43.73 -67.19
CA ILE A 4 5.87 -43.75 -66.00
C ILE A 4 6.27 -42.32 -65.62
N GLU A 5 6.56 -41.48 -66.61
CA GLU A 5 6.93 -40.08 -66.41
C GLU A 5 5.78 -39.25 -65.85
N LYS A 6 4.55 -39.45 -66.34
CA LYS A 6 3.34 -38.83 -65.78
C LYS A 6 3.10 -39.22 -64.31
N VAL A 7 3.30 -40.50 -63.98
CA VAL A 7 3.13 -41.00 -62.60
C VAL A 7 4.20 -40.41 -61.66
N LYS A 8 5.44 -40.26 -62.13
CA LYS A 8 6.52 -39.61 -61.36
C LYS A 8 6.20 -38.13 -61.09
N LYS A 9 5.81 -37.38 -62.12
CA LYS A 9 5.42 -35.97 -61.99
C LYS A 9 4.27 -35.76 -61.01
N ALA A 10 3.22 -36.59 -61.10
CA ALA A 10 2.08 -36.53 -60.17
C ALA A 10 2.45 -36.93 -58.73
N ARG A 11 3.53 -37.69 -58.52
CA ARG A 11 4.05 -38.02 -57.18
C ARG A 11 4.88 -36.88 -56.61
N GLU A 12 5.66 -36.20 -57.45
CA GLU A 12 6.44 -35.01 -57.10
C GLU A 12 5.52 -33.83 -56.76
N GLU A 13 4.47 -33.58 -57.55
CA GLU A 13 3.46 -32.55 -57.27
C GLU A 13 2.77 -32.78 -55.91
N ARG A 14 2.32 -34.02 -55.63
CA ARG A 14 1.74 -34.38 -54.32
C ARG A 14 2.73 -34.24 -53.16
N ALA A 15 4.01 -34.55 -53.40
CA ALA A 15 5.04 -34.36 -52.38
C ALA A 15 5.30 -32.87 -52.11
N PHE A 16 5.26 -32.04 -53.15
CA PHE A 16 5.41 -30.59 -53.05
C PHE A 16 4.24 -29.94 -52.32
N GLU A 17 3.00 -30.29 -52.66
CA GLU A 17 1.79 -29.80 -51.97
C GLU A 17 1.80 -30.18 -50.49
N LYS A 18 2.20 -31.42 -50.17
CA LYS A 18 2.33 -31.87 -48.78
C LYS A 18 3.39 -31.06 -48.03
N ALA A 19 4.55 -30.81 -48.65
CA ALA A 19 5.61 -30.00 -48.06
C ALA A 19 5.16 -28.55 -47.84
N GLN A 20 4.43 -27.95 -48.78
CA GLN A 20 3.87 -26.61 -48.63
C GLN A 20 2.84 -26.54 -47.49
N HIS A 21 1.96 -27.54 -47.39
CA HIS A 21 0.99 -27.59 -46.29
C HIS A 21 1.68 -27.74 -44.92
N GLU A 22 2.72 -28.58 -44.84
CA GLU A 22 3.54 -28.72 -43.64
C GLU A 22 4.24 -27.39 -43.29
N GLU A 23 4.79 -26.67 -44.28
CA GLU A 23 5.39 -25.36 -44.08
C GLU A 23 4.38 -24.30 -43.58
N GLU A 24 3.18 -24.26 -44.17
CA GLU A 24 2.09 -23.39 -43.73
C GLU A 24 1.64 -23.71 -42.29
N MET A 25 1.54 -24.99 -41.94
CA MET A 25 1.25 -25.40 -40.57
C MET A 25 2.35 -24.95 -39.60
N VAL A 26 3.62 -25.11 -39.98
CA VAL A 26 4.75 -24.66 -39.16
C VAL A 26 4.72 -23.15 -38.96
N LYS A 27 4.46 -22.36 -40.02
CA LYS A 27 4.29 -20.90 -39.92
C LYS A 27 3.15 -20.53 -38.98
N SER A 28 2.01 -21.20 -39.10
CA SER A 28 0.86 -20.97 -38.23
C SER A 28 1.18 -21.27 -36.76
N ILE A 29 1.85 -22.40 -36.50
CA ILE A 29 2.30 -22.78 -35.15
C ILE A 29 3.26 -21.74 -34.59
N ILE A 30 4.25 -21.32 -35.36
CA ILE A 30 5.23 -20.31 -34.94
C ILE A 30 4.54 -18.99 -34.59
N ILE A 31 3.63 -18.51 -35.43
CA ILE A 31 2.86 -17.29 -35.18
C ILE A 31 2.04 -17.42 -33.89
N PHE A 32 1.36 -18.56 -33.71
CA PHE A 32 0.58 -18.83 -32.51
C PHE A 32 1.45 -18.85 -31.24
N CYS A 33 2.61 -19.51 -31.30
CA CYS A 33 3.59 -19.52 -30.20
C CYS A 33 4.03 -18.11 -29.82
N TYR A 34 4.41 -17.27 -30.80
CA TYR A 34 4.78 -15.88 -30.54
C TYR A 34 3.64 -15.05 -29.94
N GLN A 35 2.41 -15.25 -30.41
CA GLN A 35 1.24 -14.57 -29.85
C GLN A 35 0.96 -15.00 -28.41
N LEU A 36 1.15 -16.28 -28.09
CA LEU A 36 0.97 -16.82 -26.75
C LEU A 36 2.04 -16.27 -25.78
N GLU A 37 3.30 -16.24 -26.19
CA GLU A 37 4.41 -15.69 -25.42
C GLU A 37 4.22 -14.20 -25.14
N ALA A 38 3.84 -13.41 -26.16
CA ALA A 38 3.55 -11.99 -26.00
C ALA A 38 2.39 -11.75 -25.02
N LYS A 39 1.35 -12.58 -25.09
CA LYS A 39 0.20 -12.49 -24.18
C LYS A 39 0.59 -12.84 -22.75
N LEU A 40 1.42 -13.88 -22.56
CA LEU A 40 1.93 -14.26 -21.25
C LEU A 40 2.73 -13.11 -20.63
N TYR A 41 3.70 -12.56 -21.37
CA TYR A 41 4.55 -11.46 -20.89
C TYR A 41 3.72 -10.26 -20.43
N PHE A 42 2.76 -9.82 -21.26
CA PHE A 42 1.87 -8.72 -20.91
C PHE A 42 1.05 -9.00 -19.64
N THR A 43 0.51 -10.22 -19.49
CA THR A 43 -0.28 -10.57 -18.30
C THR A 43 0.55 -10.63 -17.02
N VAL A 44 1.78 -11.12 -17.09
CA VAL A 44 2.69 -11.19 -15.94
C VAL A 44 3.07 -9.78 -15.49
N ASP A 45 3.41 -8.89 -16.42
CA ASP A 45 3.77 -7.50 -16.11
C ASP A 45 2.61 -6.72 -15.48
N VAL A 46 1.40 -6.87 -16.03
CA VAL A 46 0.19 -6.24 -15.47
C VAL A 46 -0.11 -6.78 -14.08
N SER A 47 0.05 -8.09 -13.86
CA SER A 47 -0.14 -8.69 -12.53
C SER A 47 0.85 -8.14 -11.50
N ALA A 48 2.12 -8.01 -11.86
CA ALA A 48 3.16 -7.44 -11.00
C ALA A 48 2.89 -5.95 -10.69
N LEU A 49 2.45 -5.18 -11.68
CA LEU A 49 2.06 -3.78 -11.49
C LEU A 49 0.89 -3.66 -10.50
N LEU A 50 -0.18 -4.44 -10.71
CA LEU A 50 -1.36 -4.45 -9.84
C LEU A 50 -1.03 -4.88 -8.40
N ALA A 51 -0.14 -5.85 -8.21
CA ALA A 51 0.31 -6.25 -6.89
C ALA A 51 1.02 -5.10 -6.15
N ARG A 52 1.85 -4.34 -6.86
CA ARG A 52 2.53 -3.15 -6.30
C ARG A 52 1.53 -2.03 -5.96
N GLU A 53 0.53 -1.78 -6.81
CA GLU A 53 -0.51 -0.80 -6.52
C GLU A 53 -1.33 -1.17 -5.29
N ARG A 54 -1.71 -2.44 -5.14
CA ARG A 54 -2.40 -2.93 -3.94
C ARG A 54 -1.57 -2.72 -2.69
N GLY A 55 -0.29 -3.07 -2.73
CA GLY A 55 0.62 -2.85 -1.61
C GLY A 55 0.74 -1.37 -1.22
N ARG A 56 0.72 -0.45 -2.19
CA ARG A 56 0.69 1.00 -1.90
C ARG A 56 -0.60 1.44 -1.24
N ALA A 57 -1.76 1.01 -1.74
CA ALA A 57 -3.05 1.35 -1.17
C ALA A 57 -3.19 0.82 0.26
N GLU A 58 -2.81 -0.43 0.49
CA GLU A 58 -2.78 -1.04 1.83
C GLU A 58 -1.86 -0.23 2.77
N PHE A 59 -0.65 0.11 2.33
CA PHE A 59 0.29 0.91 3.14
C PHE A 59 -0.28 2.28 3.53
N GLN A 60 -0.94 2.97 2.60
CA GLN A 60 -1.60 4.25 2.91
C GLN A 60 -2.76 4.10 3.90
N GLU A 61 -3.52 3.01 3.82
CA GLU A 61 -4.55 2.73 4.83
C GLU A 61 -3.94 2.40 6.19
N TRP A 62 -2.81 1.69 6.23
CA TRP A 62 -2.09 1.41 7.47
C TRP A 62 -1.60 2.69 8.14
N GLU A 63 -1.04 3.63 7.38
CA GLU A 63 -0.57 4.93 7.90
C GLU A 63 -1.72 5.72 8.58
N LYS A 64 -2.89 5.78 7.94
CA LYS A 64 -4.08 6.42 8.52
C LYS A 64 -4.55 5.72 9.80
N ARG A 65 -4.61 4.39 9.79
CA ARG A 65 -4.99 3.60 10.98
C ARG A 65 -3.99 3.77 12.13
N GLU A 66 -2.71 3.91 11.81
CA GLU A 66 -1.65 4.16 12.80
C GLU A 66 -1.80 5.54 13.45
N GLU A 67 -2.07 6.58 12.65
CA GLU A 67 -2.37 7.92 13.16
C GLU A 67 -3.60 7.93 14.08
N GLU A 68 -4.69 7.29 13.65
CA GLU A 68 -5.91 7.13 14.45
C GLU A 68 -5.63 6.39 15.77
N PHE A 69 -4.86 5.30 15.71
CA PHE A 69 -4.47 4.54 16.89
C PHE A 69 -3.67 5.40 17.88
N HIS A 70 -2.69 6.17 17.41
CA HIS A 70 -1.90 7.07 18.26
C HIS A 70 -2.74 8.20 18.86
N PHE A 71 -3.69 8.71 18.10
CA PHE A 71 -4.63 9.72 18.56
C PHE A 71 -5.54 9.16 19.67
N ASP A 72 -6.13 7.99 19.47
CA ASP A 72 -6.98 7.36 20.48
C ASP A 72 -6.19 6.89 21.71
N GLN A 73 -4.98 6.38 21.53
CA GLN A 73 -4.02 6.16 22.64
C GLN A 73 -3.83 7.43 23.46
N SER A 74 -3.66 8.57 22.81
CA SER A 74 -3.44 9.86 23.49
C SER A 74 -4.67 10.30 24.28
N LYS A 75 -5.89 10.09 23.75
CA LYS A 75 -7.15 10.33 24.47
C LYS A 75 -7.28 9.44 25.70
N VAL A 76 -7.12 8.13 25.54
CA VAL A 76 -7.21 7.17 26.65
C VAL A 76 -6.20 7.50 27.74
N ARG A 77 -4.96 7.86 27.36
CA ARG A 77 -3.94 8.27 28.33
C ARG A 77 -4.29 9.57 29.05
N SER A 78 -4.93 10.52 28.36
CA SER A 78 -5.42 11.76 28.98
C SER A 78 -6.52 11.46 30.00
N GLU A 79 -7.49 10.61 29.64
CA GLU A 79 -8.58 10.19 30.53
C GLU A 79 -8.08 9.50 31.81
N ILE A 80 -7.10 8.60 31.67
CA ILE A 80 -6.48 7.92 32.83
C ILE A 80 -5.83 8.94 33.76
N ARG A 81 -5.05 9.90 33.23
CA ARG A 81 -4.39 10.93 34.05
C ARG A 81 -5.38 11.82 34.78
N LEU A 82 -6.48 12.19 34.13
CA LEU A 82 -7.55 12.98 34.74
C LEU A 82 -8.20 12.22 35.90
N ARG A 83 -8.53 10.94 35.71
CA ARG A 83 -9.14 10.09 36.76
C ARG A 83 -8.20 9.83 37.94
N GLU A 84 -6.91 9.73 37.69
CA GLU A 84 -5.90 9.47 38.72
C GLU A 84 -5.40 10.75 39.42
N GLY A 85 -5.94 11.93 39.08
CA GLY A 85 -5.53 13.21 39.68
C GLY A 85 -4.13 13.69 39.27
N ARG A 86 -3.60 13.16 38.17
CA ARG A 86 -2.25 13.48 37.63
C ARG A 86 -2.33 14.21 36.28
N ALA A 87 -3.36 15.05 36.14
CA ALA A 87 -3.68 15.72 34.89
C ALA A 87 -2.56 16.69 34.45
N ARG A 88 -2.22 16.66 33.16
CA ARG A 88 -1.35 17.67 32.55
C ARG A 88 -2.20 18.85 32.03
N PRO A 89 -1.59 20.02 31.81
CA PRO A 89 -2.31 21.18 31.29
C PRO A 89 -3.10 20.89 29.99
N ILE A 90 -2.54 20.10 29.08
CA ILE A 90 -3.20 19.69 27.83
C ILE A 90 -4.44 18.80 28.06
N ASP A 91 -4.41 17.95 29.10
CA ASP A 91 -5.51 17.05 29.43
C ASP A 91 -6.71 17.88 29.93
N ILE A 92 -6.43 18.90 30.75
CA ILE A 92 -7.40 19.88 31.26
C ILE A 92 -8.02 20.68 30.10
N LEU A 93 -7.19 21.21 29.19
CA LEU A 93 -7.67 21.95 28.02
C LEU A 93 -8.56 21.08 27.12
N THR A 94 -8.19 19.82 26.93
CA THR A 94 -8.97 18.87 26.13
C THR A 94 -10.33 18.61 26.78
N LYS A 95 -10.39 18.44 28.11
CA LYS A 95 -11.65 18.30 28.84
C LYS A 95 -12.55 19.53 28.71
N TYR A 96 -11.99 20.75 28.76
CA TYR A 96 -12.75 21.99 28.54
C TYR A 96 -13.29 22.13 27.12
N LEU A 97 -12.50 21.78 26.10
CA LEU A 97 -12.93 21.83 24.70
C LEU A 97 -14.02 20.81 24.36
N ASN A 98 -14.04 19.66 25.05
CA ASN A 98 -15.02 18.60 24.85
C ASN A 98 -16.39 18.88 25.49
N GLY A 99 -16.57 20.01 26.19
CA GLY A 99 -17.87 20.47 26.67
C GLY A 99 -18.53 19.59 27.73
N SER A 100 -17.78 18.75 28.46
CA SER A 100 -18.37 17.99 29.57
C SER A 100 -18.66 18.93 30.74
N ASP A 101 -19.94 19.06 31.13
CA ASP A 101 -20.42 19.84 32.30
C ASP A 101 -19.90 19.32 33.66
N ASP A 102 -19.12 18.23 33.66
CA ASP A 102 -18.52 17.62 34.85
C ASP A 102 -17.25 18.41 35.24
N LEU A 103 -17.48 19.62 35.75
CA LEU A 103 -16.47 20.61 36.16
C LEU A 103 -15.81 20.30 37.52
N ASP A 104 -16.06 19.12 38.10
CA ASP A 104 -15.41 18.63 39.33
C ASP A 104 -13.94 18.22 39.08
N ILE A 105 -13.20 19.00 38.27
CA ILE A 105 -11.74 18.95 38.28
C ILE A 105 -11.32 19.82 39.45
N GLU A 106 -11.04 19.19 40.59
CA GLU A 106 -10.33 19.82 41.70
C GLU A 106 -8.90 20.14 41.23
N ILE A 107 -8.73 21.27 40.55
CA ILE A 107 -7.42 21.80 40.22
C ILE A 107 -6.78 22.15 41.55
N ASN A 108 -5.80 21.34 41.97
CA ASN A 108 -5.03 21.47 43.20
C ASN A 108 -4.09 22.70 43.14
N GLU A 109 -4.64 23.87 42.84
CA GLU A 109 -4.03 25.18 42.55
C GLU A 109 -3.71 25.47 41.07
N PRO A 110 -4.57 26.25 40.36
CA PRO A 110 -4.41 26.66 38.96
C PRO A 110 -3.08 27.35 38.59
N TYR A 111 -2.33 27.85 39.58
CA TYR A 111 -1.07 28.60 39.36
C TYR A 111 0.16 27.71 39.17
N MET A 112 0.09 26.41 39.44
CA MET A 112 1.25 25.50 39.31
C MET A 112 1.69 25.29 37.85
N VAL A 113 0.80 25.51 36.88
CA VAL A 113 1.11 25.42 35.45
C VAL A 113 2.22 26.38 35.03
N PHE A 114 2.27 27.58 35.63
CA PHE A 114 3.30 28.58 35.36
C PHE A 114 4.44 28.59 36.39
N LYS A 115 4.28 27.90 37.53
CA LYS A 115 5.30 27.89 38.59
C LYS A 115 6.58 27.15 38.19
N ILE A 116 6.46 26.04 37.44
CA ILE A 116 7.62 25.31 36.91
C ILE A 116 8.38 26.15 35.88
N GLN A 117 7.65 26.87 35.00
CA GLN A 117 8.24 27.76 34.00
C GLN A 117 9.03 28.89 34.67
N ILE A 118 8.44 29.55 35.67
CA ILE A 118 9.10 30.65 36.42
C ILE A 118 10.29 30.15 37.24
N GLN A 119 10.22 28.95 37.84
CA GLN A 119 11.33 28.38 38.60
C GLN A 119 12.51 27.98 37.71
N LEU A 120 12.26 27.44 36.51
CA LEU A 120 13.32 27.15 35.54
C LEU A 120 13.97 28.44 35.02
N GLU A 121 13.19 29.49 34.73
CA GLU A 121 13.75 30.78 34.31
C GLU A 121 14.61 31.43 35.40
N LEU A 122 14.18 31.36 36.68
CA LEU A 122 14.98 31.84 37.82
C LEU A 122 16.26 31.01 38.04
N LEU A 123 16.20 29.69 37.86
CA LEU A 123 17.37 28.82 37.96
C LEU A 123 18.36 29.09 36.82
N VAL A 124 17.87 29.23 35.58
CA VAL A 124 18.70 29.56 34.40
C VAL A 124 19.30 30.96 34.53
N ALA A 125 18.59 31.92 35.10
CA ALA A 125 19.11 33.26 35.41
C ALA A 125 20.17 33.25 36.53
N SER A 126 20.10 32.30 37.46
CA SER A 126 21.07 32.16 38.54
C SER A 126 22.35 31.38 38.15
N ILE A 127 22.35 30.70 36.99
CA ILE A 127 23.50 29.95 36.45
C ILE A 127 24.30 30.76 35.41
N LYS A 128 23.78 31.93 34.96
CA LYS A 128 24.49 32.91 34.13
C LYS A 128 25.11 34.01 34.98
#